data_AF-A0A934R0B3-F1
#
_entry.id   AF-A0A934R0B3-F1
#
_cell.length_a   1.000
_cell.length_b   1.000
_cell.length_c   1.000
_cell.angle_alpha   90.00
_cell.angle_beta   90.00
_cell.angle_gamma   90.00
#
_symmetry.space_group_name_H-M   'P 1'
#
loop_
_entity.id
_entity.type
_entity.pdbx_description
1 polymer ?
#
loop_
_entity_poly.entity_id
_entity_poly.type
_entity_poly.pdbx_seq_one_letter_code
_entity_poly.pdbx_strand_id
1 'polypeptide(L)'
;MPRRKSTEEENSGEPTFEQALGSLEAIVDAMEHEHLPLEELVEHYEKGSALLTRCEAILQSARGRIELITLRNQSEISLDAGLKSAEHQGLLTPTDPPEDPDDDNDIRLF
;
A
#
# COMPACT_ATOMS: atom_id res chain seq x y z
N MET A 1 -43.91 3.29 29.11
CA MET A 1 -43.42 3.10 27.73
C MET A 1 -42.07 3.81 27.58
N PRO A 2 -41.14 3.25 26.79
CA PRO A 2 -39.70 3.39 26.97
C PRO A 2 -39.13 4.58 26.18
N ARG A 3 -38.07 5.23 26.70
CA ARG A 3 -37.02 5.79 25.85
C ARG A 3 -35.68 5.28 26.34
N ARG A 4 -35.04 4.57 25.42
CA ARG A 4 -33.82 3.80 25.59
C ARG A 4 -32.66 4.76 25.82
N LYS A 5 -31.95 4.50 26.91
CA LYS A 5 -30.51 4.68 27.14
C LYS A 5 -29.74 5.22 25.93
N SER A 6 -29.45 6.52 25.93
CA SER A 6 -28.29 7.05 25.23
C SER A 6 -27.08 6.57 26.02
N THR A 7 -26.44 5.50 25.56
CA THR A 7 -25.08 5.16 25.95
C THR A 7 -24.19 6.32 25.51
N GLU A 8 -23.93 7.24 26.43
CA GLU A 8 -22.73 8.06 26.43
C GLU A 8 -21.56 7.09 26.60
N GLU A 9 -21.09 6.55 25.49
CA GLU A 9 -19.75 5.98 25.41
C GLU A 9 -18.78 7.17 25.44
N GLU A 10 -18.47 7.63 26.66
CA GLU A 10 -17.16 8.22 26.94
C GLU A 10 -16.12 7.15 26.60
N ASN A 11 -15.78 7.07 25.31
CA ASN A 11 -14.62 6.34 24.88
C ASN A 11 -13.43 7.19 25.31
N SER A 12 -12.80 6.85 26.44
CA SER A 12 -11.42 7.27 26.78
C SER A 12 -10.37 6.72 25.80
N GLY A 13 -10.80 6.41 24.58
CA GLY A 13 -10.00 6.05 23.42
C GLY A 13 -10.02 7.24 22.48
N GLU A 14 -8.91 7.97 22.51
CA GLU A 14 -8.33 8.71 21.40
C GLU A 14 -9.07 8.51 20.05
N PRO A 15 -9.69 9.55 19.42
CA PRO A 15 -10.53 9.39 18.23
C PRO A 15 -9.87 8.65 17.08
N THR A 16 -10.65 7.86 16.35
CA THR A 16 -10.19 7.15 15.13
C THR A 16 -9.81 8.14 14.02
N PHE A 17 -9.08 7.66 13.01
CA PHE A 17 -8.68 8.51 11.87
C PHE A 17 -9.88 9.21 11.21
N GLU A 18 -10.94 8.47 10.89
CA GLU A 18 -12.14 9.02 10.26
C GLU A 18 -12.83 10.08 11.13
N GLN A 19 -12.85 9.87 12.45
CA GLN A 19 -13.42 10.84 13.39
C GLN A 19 -12.57 12.11 13.49
N ALA A 20 -11.23 11.96 13.52
CA ALA A 20 -10.31 13.09 13.56
C ALA A 20 -10.39 13.91 12.25
N LEU A 21 -10.48 13.23 11.10
CA LEU A 21 -10.63 13.85 9.80
C LEU A 21 -11.97 14.61 9.69
N GLY A 22 -13.09 13.98 10.04
CA GLY A 22 -14.39 14.66 10.00
C GLY A 22 -14.48 15.85 10.96
N SER A 23 -13.78 15.78 12.10
CA SER A 23 -13.68 16.93 13.01
C SER A 23 -12.83 18.06 12.43
N LEU A 24 -11.77 17.73 11.68
CA LEU A 24 -10.92 18.72 11.02
C LEU A 24 -11.68 19.41 9.87
N GLU A 25 -12.44 18.66 9.07
CA GLU A 25 -13.30 19.19 8.01
C GLU A 25 -14.33 20.18 8.59
N ALA A 26 -15.00 19.81 9.69
CA ALA A 26 -15.95 20.70 10.36
C ALA A 26 -15.31 21.99 10.89
N ILE A 27 -14.05 21.93 11.35
CA ILE A 27 -13.31 23.13 11.78
C ILE A 27 -12.96 24.01 10.56
N VAL A 28 -12.52 23.42 9.46
CA VAL A 28 -12.21 24.15 8.23
C VAL A 28 -13.47 24.85 7.71
N ASP A 29 -14.60 24.13 7.63
CA ASP A 29 -15.89 24.70 7.23
C ASP A 29 -16.30 25.87 8.15
N ALA A 30 -16.07 25.77 9.46
CA ALA A 30 -16.33 26.86 10.39
C ALA A 30 -15.41 28.08 10.14
N MET A 31 -14.14 27.85 9.81
CA MET A 31 -13.15 28.89 9.52
C MET A 31 -13.38 29.63 8.20
N GLU A 32 -14.12 29.05 7.25
CA GLU A 32 -14.45 29.68 5.96
C GLU A 32 -15.50 30.80 6.09
N HIS A 33 -16.14 30.97 7.25
CA HIS A 33 -17.15 32.01 7.46
C HIS A 33 -16.51 33.40 7.61
N GLU A 34 -16.95 34.36 6.79
CA GLU A 34 -16.40 35.74 6.69
C GLU A 34 -16.45 36.56 8.00
N HIS A 35 -17.24 36.14 8.99
CA HIS A 35 -17.50 36.89 10.23
C HIS A 35 -17.01 36.20 11.49
N LEU A 36 -16.06 35.26 11.38
CA LEU A 36 -15.50 34.60 12.56
C LEU A 36 -14.64 35.59 13.39
N PRO A 37 -14.93 35.78 14.69
CA PRO A 37 -14.11 36.63 15.54
C PRO A 37 -12.70 36.03 15.72
N LEU A 38 -11.71 36.89 15.93
CA LEU A 38 -10.31 36.49 16.00
C LEU A 38 -10.03 35.41 17.06
N GLU A 39 -10.70 35.50 18.21
CA GLU A 39 -10.52 34.55 19.32
C GLU A 39 -11.02 33.14 18.94
N GLU A 40 -12.15 33.04 18.24
CA GLU A 40 -12.65 31.77 17.70
C GLU A 40 -11.75 31.24 16.58
N LEU A 41 -11.23 32.11 15.71
CA LEU A 41 -10.27 31.71 14.66
C LEU A 41 -9.01 31.06 15.27
N VAL A 42 -8.47 31.63 16.34
CA VAL A 42 -7.31 31.08 17.05
C VAL A 42 -7.66 29.73 17.68
N GLU A 43 -8.82 29.62 18.36
CA GLU A 43 -9.27 28.37 18.97
C GLU A 43 -9.46 27.25 17.92
N HIS A 44 -10.08 27.58 16.78
CA HIS A 44 -10.25 26.66 15.66
C HIS A 44 -8.91 26.22 15.09
N TYR A 45 -7.96 27.14 14.93
CA TYR A 45 -6.61 26.81 14.45
C TYR A 45 -5.85 25.87 15.40
N GLU A 46 -5.88 26.13 16.71
CA GLU A 46 -5.24 25.27 17.71
C GLU A 46 -5.83 23.86 17.70
N LYS A 47 -7.16 23.74 17.68
CA LYS A 47 -7.86 22.45 17.58
C LYS A 47 -7.55 21.74 16.26
N GLY A 48 -7.55 22.46 15.15
CA GLY A 48 -7.23 21.93 13.83
C GLY A 48 -5.80 21.39 13.75
N SER A 49 -4.83 22.12 14.30
CA SER A 49 -3.43 21.70 14.37
C SER A 49 -3.23 20.42 15.19
N ALA A 50 -3.94 20.30 16.33
CA ALA A 50 -3.91 19.09 17.15
C ALA A 50 -4.50 17.87 16.40
N LEU A 51 -5.62 18.05 15.70
CA LEU A 51 -6.24 17.00 14.88
C LEU A 51 -5.37 16.60 13.68
N LEU A 52 -4.72 17.57 13.03
CA LEU A 52 -3.79 17.30 11.93
C LEU A 52 -2.62 16.43 12.40
N THR A 53 -1.97 16.83 13.49
CA THR A 53 -0.87 16.07 14.10
C THR A 53 -1.28 14.63 14.42
N ARG A 54 -2.52 14.45 14.90
CA ARG A 54 -3.10 13.13 15.17
C ARG A 54 -3.27 12.29 13.91
N CYS A 55 -3.83 12.88 12.85
CA CYS A 55 -4.01 12.19 11.58
C CYS A 55 -2.67 11.73 11.01
N GLU A 56 -1.65 12.59 11.06
CA GLU A 56 -0.29 12.25 10.66
C GLU A 56 0.27 11.08 11.47
N ALA A 57 0.14 11.08 12.80
CA ALA A 57 0.61 10.00 13.65
C ALA A 57 -0.04 8.65 13.29
N ILE A 58 -1.35 8.63 13.01
CA ILE A 58 -2.05 7.41 12.60
C ILE A 58 -1.54 6.92 11.24
N LEU A 59 -1.38 7.83 10.27
CA LEU A 59 -0.86 7.50 8.94
C LEU A 59 0.58 6.97 8.99
N GLN A 60 1.44 7.55 9.83
CA GLN A 60 2.81 7.07 10.04
C GLN A 60 2.82 5.66 10.64
N SER A 61 1.99 5.41 11.65
CA SER A 61 1.84 4.07 12.25
C SER A 61 1.35 3.05 11.22
N ALA A 62 0.35 3.39 10.42
CA ALA A 62 -0.15 2.53 9.35
C ALA A 62 0.93 2.24 8.29
N ARG A 63 1.69 3.26 7.87
CA ARG A 63 2.79 3.12 6.92
C ARG A 63 3.87 2.17 7.44
N GLY A 64 4.30 2.33 8.70
CA GLY A 64 5.29 1.44 9.31
C GLY A 64 4.82 -0.01 9.38
N ARG A 65 3.53 -0.25 9.68
CA ARG A 65 2.96 -1.60 9.67
C ARG A 65 2.98 -2.23 8.28
N ILE A 66 2.64 -1.47 7.24
CA ILE A 66 2.69 -1.95 5.85
C ILE A 66 4.13 -2.29 5.44
N GLU A 67 5.09 -1.45 5.81
CA GLU A 67 6.50 -1.68 5.52
C GLU A 67 7.02 -2.96 6.17
N LEU A 68 6.70 -3.20 7.45
CA LEU A 68 7.06 -4.43 8.15
C LEU A 68 6.47 -5.68 7.49
N ILE A 69 5.20 -5.64 7.09
CA ILE A 69 4.55 -6.76 6.38
C ILE A 69 5.24 -7.00 5.04
N THR A 70 5.58 -5.93 4.32
CA THR A 70 6.23 -6.00 3.01
C THR A 70 7.63 -6.60 3.11
N LEU A 71 8.44 -6.14 4.07
CA LEU A 71 9.78 -6.69 4.35
C LEU A 71 9.72 -8.17 4.72
N ARG A 72 8.76 -8.55 5.58
CA ARG A 72 8.55 -9.95 5.95
C ARG A 72 8.21 -10.82 4.73
N ASN A 73 7.26 -10.39 3.91
CA ASN A 73 6.88 -11.14 2.71
C ASN A 73 8.06 -11.28 1.73
N GLN A 74 8.87 -10.25 1.55
CA GLN A 74 10.08 -10.34 0.70
C GLN A 74 11.09 -11.35 1.24
N SER A 75 11.28 -11.40 2.56
CA SER A 75 12.16 -12.40 3.20
C SER A 75 11.63 -13.82 3.03
N GLU A 76 10.31 -14.04 3.17
CA GLU A 76 9.69 -15.36 2.97
C GLU A 76 9.77 -15.81 1.49
N ILE A 77 9.59 -14.90 0.52
CA ILE A 77 9.72 -15.19 -0.92
C ILE A 77 11.16 -15.57 -1.29
N SER A 78 12.14 -14.94 -0.67
CA SER A 78 13.57 -15.22 -0.93
C SER A 78 13.99 -16.60 -0.45
N LEU A 79 13.35 -17.12 0.61
CA LEU A 79 13.60 -18.46 1.14
C LEU A 79 13.00 -19.56 0.23
N ASP A 80 11.85 -19.30 -0.40
CA ASP A 80 11.18 -20.26 -1.30
C ASP A 80 11.84 -20.31 -2.70
N ALA A 81 12.38 -19.18 -3.19
CA ALA A 81 13.05 -19.10 -4.48
C ALA A 81 14.37 -19.90 -4.55
N GLY A 82 15.02 -20.14 -3.40
CA GLY A 82 16.25 -20.93 -3.31
C GLY A 82 16.10 -22.43 -3.59
N LEU A 83 14.86 -22.97 -3.61
CA LEU A 83 14.61 -24.41 -3.74
C LEU A 83 14.18 -24.87 -5.15
N LYS A 84 14.02 -23.96 -6.13
CA LYS A 84 13.49 -24.30 -7.48
C LYS A 84 14.53 -24.33 -8.61
N SER A 85 15.83 -24.21 -8.32
CA SER A 85 16.87 -24.12 -9.38
C SER A 85 17.64 -25.41 -9.67
N ALA A 86 17.15 -26.59 -9.25
CA ALA A 86 17.84 -27.85 -9.48
C ALA A 86 16.98 -28.87 -10.22
N GLU A 87 16.48 -28.54 -11.42
CA GLU A 87 15.97 -29.56 -12.37
C GLU A 87 15.71 -28.96 -13.76
N HIS A 88 16.78 -28.79 -14.54
CA HIS A 88 16.78 -28.99 -16.00
C HIS A 88 18.23 -28.86 -16.53
N GLN A 89 19.03 -29.91 -16.35
CA GLN A 89 20.16 -30.16 -17.25
C GLN A 89 19.78 -31.36 -18.12
N GLY A 90 18.95 -31.09 -19.11
CA GLY A 90 18.70 -31.97 -20.24
C GLY A 90 19.20 -31.27 -21.51
N LEU A 91 19.93 -32.04 -22.33
CA LEU A 91 20.47 -31.72 -23.66
C LEU A 91 21.82 -31.00 -23.72
N LEU A 92 22.87 -31.82 -23.85
CA LEU A 92 24.03 -31.52 -24.69
C LEU A 92 24.25 -32.70 -25.64
N THR A 93 23.74 -32.61 -26.87
CA THR A 93 24.32 -33.33 -28.01
C THR A 93 24.55 -32.32 -29.11
N PRO A 94 25.82 -31.98 -29.40
CA PRO A 94 26.13 -31.50 -30.72
C PRO A 94 27.43 -32.14 -31.21
N THR A 95 27.35 -33.19 -32.03
CA THR A 95 28.36 -33.45 -33.05
C THR A 95 27.79 -34.36 -34.13
N ASP A 96 27.21 -33.76 -35.18
CA ASP A 96 27.10 -34.42 -36.47
C ASP A 96 28.52 -34.58 -37.06
N PRO A 97 28.90 -35.76 -37.60
CA PRO A 97 29.98 -35.88 -38.56
C PRO A 97 29.50 -35.41 -39.95
N PRO A 98 30.35 -34.79 -40.78
CA PRO A 98 30.02 -34.49 -42.16
C PRO A 98 30.17 -35.76 -43.02
N GLU A 99 29.09 -36.24 -43.63
CA GLU A 99 29.13 -37.27 -44.68
C GLU A 99 28.76 -36.63 -46.03
N ASP A 100 29.79 -36.58 -46.88
CA ASP A 100 29.94 -36.37 -48.33
C ASP A 100 29.03 -35.41 -49.14
N PRO A 101 29.63 -34.57 -50.00
CA PRO A 101 28.94 -33.77 -51.00
C PRO A 101 28.98 -34.48 -52.37
N ASP A 102 28.01 -35.33 -52.71
CA ASP A 102 27.73 -35.74 -54.09
C ASP A 102 26.31 -36.35 -54.19
N ASP A 103 25.63 -36.15 -55.33
CA ASP A 103 24.21 -36.44 -55.68
C ASP A 103 23.16 -35.48 -55.07
N ASP A 104 22.39 -34.65 -55.78
CA ASP A 104 21.98 -34.63 -57.18
C ASP A 104 21.74 -33.17 -57.61
N ASN A 105 22.56 -32.70 -58.55
CA ASN A 105 22.13 -31.66 -59.47
C ASN A 105 21.14 -32.30 -60.44
N ASP A 106 19.84 -32.26 -60.12
CA ASP A 106 18.83 -32.31 -61.16
C ASP A 106 17.49 -31.69 -60.76
N ILE A 107 16.97 -30.90 -61.71
CA ILE A 107 15.55 -30.60 -61.94
C ILE A 107 14.94 -29.31 -61.33
N ARG A 108 15.16 -28.25 -62.13
CA ARG A 108 14.17 -27.37 -62.78
C ARG A 108 13.35 -26.40 -61.93
N LEU A 109 13.82 -25.15 -61.94
CA LEU A 109 13.17 -24.01 -62.63
C LEU A 109 11.64 -24.14 -62.82
N PHE A 110 10.88 -23.54 -61.92
CA PHE A 110 9.78 -22.60 -62.20
C PHE A 110 9.57 -21.70 -60.99
#